data_AF-A0A0F8UWR7-F1
#
_entry.id   AF-A0A0F8UWR7-F1
#
_cell.length_a   1.000
_cell.length_b   1.000
_cell.length_c   1.000
_cell.angle_alpha   90.00
_cell.angle_beta   90.00
_cell.angle_gamma   90.00
#
_symmetry.space_group_name_H-M   'P 1'
#
loop_
_entity.id
_entity.type
_entity.pdbx_description
1 polymer ?
#
loop_
_entity_poly.entity_id
_entity_poly.type
_entity_poly.pdbx_seq_one_letter_code
_entity_poly.pdbx_strand_id
1 'polypeptide(L)'
;MQSRKNEGAEDFKDPPNASKPGKKQPHVPKKLLSETVGKLLTRELDNYFAPREQGLCCLLAVHHPPHSISSGRSDSGEHTDVTAAFPLGLGNQNFSCPNLPQRRDYRPVKSSRHRLRMLTASVKFKSSSPAEDPATNETNILPIVETLATHYGRASHMVILDPSYRFFVTKSRTGALCYKLQDDVAIVTGDPLCESDLFSNVLDEFEGYRKKHGWKLAFIGISSTFVKYARQRRWTTIEFGVERVLNPMTNDVLMEQCGKRIIVQNKQLLHPAKRNLSLRIYIPSCEQDLCLEKELSNIYNEWRRRRSGITQAFVTVYDLFDFPHLMVYIYTCSAEGKANGFVALRWIGAHQGYHLDPCVTAPEAPKGVSDLLIYSTLVFLKQEEISYLSLGFEPLGDLKEITGMPVLLDRLTRSINRRVFQKFQFKGKKAHSDKFRPDEEQESPLYVVLPTGIFDIRQVFAVLHTANIHIRKLI
;
A
#
# COMPACT_ATOMS: atom_id res chain seq x y z
N MET A 1 -0.09 69.53 -62.04
CA MET A 1 1.15 70.34 -62.15
C MET A 1 1.79 70.37 -60.78
N GLN A 2 2.90 69.63 -60.62
CA GLN A 2 4.24 70.17 -60.26
C GLN A 2 4.27 70.86 -58.88
N SER A 3 4.77 70.22 -57.82
CA SER A 3 6.17 69.85 -57.49
C SER A 3 6.96 71.00 -56.84
N ARG A 4 7.65 70.67 -55.74
CA ARG A 4 8.72 71.39 -55.00
C ARG A 4 8.23 72.45 -53.98
N LYS A 5 8.81 72.62 -52.79
CA LYS A 5 10.08 72.15 -52.20
C LYS A 5 10.03 72.30 -50.65
N ASN A 6 10.92 71.56 -49.99
CA ASN A 6 11.20 71.43 -48.56
C ASN A 6 11.71 72.69 -47.83
N GLU A 7 11.87 72.49 -46.50
CA GLU A 7 12.65 73.22 -45.49
C GLU A 7 11.98 74.47 -44.90
N GLY A 8 11.86 74.65 -43.60
CA GLY A 8 12.22 73.87 -42.40
C GLY A 8 11.92 74.76 -41.20
N ALA A 9 11.56 74.18 -40.05
CA ALA A 9 11.53 74.91 -38.78
C ALA A 9 11.50 73.94 -37.60
N GLU A 10 12.31 74.27 -36.61
CA GLU A 10 12.73 73.51 -35.44
C GLU A 10 11.56 73.21 -34.48
N ASP A 11 11.50 71.97 -34.00
CA ASP A 11 10.47 71.50 -33.08
C ASP A 11 10.94 71.64 -31.62
N PHE A 12 10.12 72.31 -30.83
CA PHE A 12 10.32 72.67 -29.44
C PHE A 12 10.40 71.41 -28.55
N LYS A 13 11.47 71.28 -27.74
CA LYS A 13 11.60 70.20 -26.74
C LYS A 13 10.73 70.50 -25.52
N ASP A 14 9.73 69.66 -25.27
CA ASP A 14 9.02 69.57 -23.98
C ASP A 14 9.91 69.02 -22.86
N PRO A 15 9.72 69.43 -21.60
CA PRO A 15 10.55 69.02 -20.47
C PRO A 15 10.25 67.56 -20.04
N PRO A 16 11.21 66.87 -19.40
CA PRO A 16 11.08 65.46 -19.08
C PRO A 16 10.02 65.23 -17.98
N ASN A 17 9.09 64.33 -18.27
CA ASN A 17 8.02 63.89 -17.41
C ASN A 17 8.57 63.18 -16.16
N ALA A 18 8.27 63.71 -14.97
CA ALA A 18 8.69 63.15 -13.70
C ALA A 18 8.16 61.72 -13.52
N SER A 19 9.08 60.76 -13.44
CA SER A 19 8.79 59.35 -13.16
C SER A 19 8.14 59.20 -11.78
N LYS A 20 6.87 58.78 -11.74
CA LYS A 20 6.21 58.35 -10.51
C LYS A 20 6.97 57.15 -9.91
N PRO A 21 7.32 57.14 -8.62
CA PRO A 21 7.98 56.00 -8.01
C PRO A 21 7.00 54.83 -7.98
N GLY A 22 7.32 53.77 -8.72
CA GLY A 22 6.58 52.52 -8.69
C GLY A 22 6.58 51.96 -7.27
N LYS A 23 5.41 51.89 -6.64
CA LYS A 23 5.21 51.11 -5.41
C LYS A 23 5.55 49.65 -5.73
N LYS A 24 6.78 49.21 -5.42
CA LYS A 24 7.09 47.79 -5.30
C LYS A 24 6.19 47.26 -4.19
N GLN A 25 5.13 46.55 -4.57
CA GLN A 25 4.37 45.76 -3.60
C GLN A 25 5.35 44.80 -2.92
N PRO A 26 5.34 44.69 -1.59
CA PRO A 26 6.16 43.71 -0.91
C PRO A 26 5.85 42.32 -1.49
N HIS A 27 6.88 41.56 -1.83
CA HIS A 27 6.76 40.19 -2.31
C HIS A 27 6.17 39.35 -1.19
N VAL A 28 4.83 39.28 -1.11
CA VAL A 28 4.15 38.37 -0.19
C VAL A 28 4.51 36.96 -0.63
N PRO A 29 5.25 36.17 0.19
CA PRO A 29 5.60 34.81 -0.18
C PRO A 29 4.30 34.06 -0.47
N LYS A 30 4.24 33.44 -1.65
CA LYS A 30 3.07 32.68 -2.10
C LYS A 30 2.86 31.53 -1.12
N LYS A 31 1.84 31.63 -0.29
CA LYS A 31 1.47 30.56 0.65
C LYS A 31 1.23 29.26 -0.13
N LEU A 32 2.06 28.25 0.12
CA LEU A 32 1.94 26.96 -0.55
C LEU A 32 0.69 26.23 -0.06
N LEU A 33 0.09 25.40 -0.92
CA LEU A 33 -1.01 24.53 -0.53
C LEU A 33 -0.59 23.58 0.60
N SER A 34 0.64 23.09 0.58
CA SER A 34 1.21 22.20 1.60
C SER A 34 1.15 22.81 3.00
N GLU A 35 1.40 24.11 3.16
CA GLU A 35 1.25 24.79 4.46
C GLU A 35 -0.20 24.82 4.95
N THR A 36 -1.16 24.93 4.03
CA THR A 36 -2.59 24.95 4.40
C THR A 36 -3.07 23.56 4.78
N VAL A 37 -2.73 22.55 3.98
CA VAL A 37 -3.03 21.15 4.27
C VAL A 37 -2.34 20.70 5.56
N GLY A 38 -1.07 21.07 5.75
CA GLY A 38 -0.30 20.68 6.93
C GLY A 38 -0.92 21.21 8.21
N LYS A 39 -1.40 22.46 8.21
CA LYS A 39 -2.16 23.01 9.35
C LYS A 39 -3.46 22.27 9.64
N LEU A 40 -4.13 21.72 8.63
CA LEU A 40 -5.34 20.91 8.82
C LEU A 40 -4.97 19.57 9.46
N LEU A 41 -3.94 18.90 8.95
CA LEU A 41 -3.50 17.59 9.44
C LEU A 41 -2.91 17.66 10.85
N THR A 42 -2.10 18.68 11.16
CA THR A 42 -1.57 18.89 12.52
C THR A 42 -2.69 19.03 13.55
N ARG A 43 -3.76 19.78 13.23
CA ARG A 43 -4.92 19.91 14.14
C ARG A 43 -5.63 18.58 14.41
N GLU A 44 -5.63 17.67 13.43
CA GLU A 44 -6.20 16.34 13.61
C GLU A 44 -5.28 15.47 14.48
N LEU A 45 -3.96 15.55 14.30
CA LEU A 45 -2.97 14.87 15.15
C LEU A 45 -2.99 15.38 16.59
N ASP A 46 -3.14 16.69 16.80
CA ASP A 46 -3.22 17.27 18.16
C ASP A 46 -4.34 16.63 19.00
N ASN A 47 -5.42 16.15 18.38
CA ASN A 47 -6.49 15.44 19.09
C ASN A 47 -6.04 14.08 19.67
N TYR A 48 -5.04 13.45 19.07
CA TYR A 48 -4.44 12.19 19.53
C TYR A 48 -3.37 12.40 20.62
N PHE A 49 -2.66 13.53 20.58
CA PHE A 49 -1.53 13.82 21.48
C PHE A 49 -1.83 14.86 22.56
N ALA A 50 -3.04 15.43 22.60
CA ALA A 50 -3.50 16.22 23.74
C ALA A 50 -3.37 15.39 25.02
N PRO A 51 -2.96 15.98 26.17
CA PRO A 51 -2.73 15.24 27.41
C PRO A 51 -4.05 14.63 27.91
N ARG A 52 -4.35 13.42 27.44
CA ARG A 52 -5.29 12.49 28.06
C ARG A 52 -4.48 11.66 29.05
N GLU A 53 -4.98 11.51 30.27
CA GLU A 53 -4.43 10.59 31.26
C GLU A 53 -4.61 9.13 30.79
N GLN A 54 -3.85 8.68 29.79
CA GLN A 54 -3.72 7.28 29.38
C GLN A 54 -2.74 7.12 28.20
N GLY A 55 -1.61 6.44 28.45
CA GLY A 55 -0.85 5.64 27.47
C GLY A 55 0.06 6.40 26.48
N LEU A 56 1.30 5.92 26.31
CA LEU A 56 2.17 6.35 25.22
C LEU A 56 1.47 6.15 23.87
N CYS A 57 1.34 7.22 23.09
CA CYS A 57 0.78 7.16 21.74
C CYS A 57 1.70 6.35 20.79
N CYS A 58 1.12 5.40 20.06
CA CYS A 58 1.85 4.38 19.27
C CYS A 58 2.56 4.92 18.03
N LEU A 59 2.21 6.10 17.50
CA LEU A 59 2.86 6.65 16.31
C LEU A 59 4.38 6.79 16.52
N LEU A 60 4.79 7.32 17.69
CA LEU A 60 6.20 7.48 18.04
C LEU A 60 6.91 6.15 18.25
N ALA A 61 6.22 5.12 18.76
CA ALA A 61 6.79 3.79 18.96
C ALA A 61 7.03 3.03 17.64
N VAL A 62 6.22 3.32 16.61
CA VAL A 62 6.36 2.76 15.26
C VAL A 62 7.42 3.52 14.45
N HIS A 63 7.49 4.85 14.61
CA HIS A 63 8.50 5.70 13.95
C HIS A 63 9.89 5.61 14.58
N HIS A 64 9.97 5.30 15.88
CA HIS A 64 11.21 5.11 16.62
C HIS A 64 11.15 3.82 17.45
N PRO A 65 11.24 2.64 16.82
CA PRO A 65 11.35 1.39 17.57
C PRO A 65 12.64 1.44 18.41
N PRO A 66 12.63 0.96 19.67
CA PRO A 66 13.81 0.99 20.52
C PRO A 66 14.96 0.22 19.86
N HIS A 67 16.10 0.88 19.71
CA HIS A 67 17.32 0.25 19.18
C HIS A 67 17.68 -1.00 19.99
N SER A 68 18.01 -2.08 19.26
CA SER A 68 18.47 -3.35 19.79
C SER A 68 19.55 -3.16 20.87
N ILE A 69 19.29 -3.67 22.08
CA ILE A 69 20.28 -3.80 23.14
C ILE A 69 21.41 -4.69 22.63
N SER A 70 22.58 -4.09 22.39
CA SER A 70 23.80 -4.82 22.10
C SER A 70 24.14 -5.75 23.25
N SER A 71 24.44 -7.01 22.93
CA SER A 71 24.95 -8.02 23.83
C SER A 71 26.19 -7.54 24.61
N GLY A 72 26.01 -7.23 25.89
CA GLY A 72 27.07 -7.01 26.87
C GLY A 72 26.95 -8.04 27.98
N ARG A 73 27.99 -8.85 28.15
CA ARG A 73 28.13 -9.89 29.19
C ARG A 73 28.16 -9.27 30.60
N SER A 74 27.37 -9.87 31.50
CA SER A 74 27.57 -10.08 32.95
C SER A 74 28.14 -8.94 33.80
N ASP A 75 27.36 -8.46 34.78
CA ASP A 75 27.63 -8.85 36.17
C ASP A 75 26.42 -8.63 37.12
N SER A 76 26.50 -9.35 38.24
CA SER A 76 25.58 -9.55 39.37
C SER A 76 24.90 -8.33 40.03
N GLY A 77 23.75 -8.58 40.70
CA GLY A 77 23.36 -7.84 41.92
C GLY A 77 21.92 -7.36 42.06
N GLU A 78 21.15 -8.10 42.85
CA GLU A 78 20.10 -7.65 43.80
C GLU A 78 18.67 -7.23 43.34
N HIS A 79 17.75 -8.05 43.85
CA HIS A 79 16.34 -7.87 44.17
C HIS A 79 15.81 -6.44 44.33
N THR A 80 14.63 -6.19 43.76
CA THR A 80 13.47 -5.72 44.54
C THR A 80 12.17 -6.18 43.88
N ASP A 81 11.37 -6.91 44.65
CA ASP A 81 10.00 -7.30 44.34
C ASP A 81 9.07 -6.08 44.36
N VAL A 82 8.27 -5.88 43.31
CA VAL A 82 6.98 -5.18 43.43
C VAL A 82 5.94 -5.94 42.63
N THR A 83 5.24 -6.81 43.37
CA THR A 83 3.95 -7.40 43.03
C THR A 83 2.92 -6.28 42.93
N ALA A 84 2.27 -6.10 41.77
CA ALA A 84 1.08 -5.26 41.66
C ALA A 84 -0.06 -6.09 41.05
N ALA A 85 -1.05 -6.31 41.91
CA ALA A 85 -2.21 -7.15 41.71
C ALA A 85 -3.18 -6.57 40.68
N PHE A 86 -3.81 -7.47 39.91
CA PHE A 86 -5.03 -7.22 39.16
C PHE A 86 -6.19 -6.83 40.09
N PRO A 87 -6.99 -5.81 39.76
CA PRO A 87 -8.37 -5.73 40.21
C PRO A 87 -9.29 -6.19 39.08
N LEU A 88 -9.97 -7.32 39.33
CA LEU A 88 -11.27 -7.63 38.74
C LEU A 88 -12.28 -6.60 39.25
N GLY A 89 -12.93 -5.87 38.34
CA GLY A 89 -14.00 -4.92 38.65
C GLY A 89 -14.96 -4.79 37.48
N LEU A 90 -16.13 -5.41 37.64
CA LEU A 90 -17.27 -5.35 36.73
C LEU A 90 -17.79 -3.91 36.55
N GLY A 91 -18.09 -3.55 35.31
CA GLY A 91 -18.78 -2.31 34.96
C GLY A 91 -19.49 -2.44 33.61
N ASN A 92 -20.61 -3.16 33.57
CA ASN A 92 -21.53 -3.20 32.44
C ASN A 92 -22.11 -1.80 32.19
N GLN A 93 -21.83 -1.20 31.04
CA GLN A 93 -22.63 -0.10 30.50
C GLN A 93 -23.07 -0.42 29.07
N ASN A 94 -24.38 -0.62 28.95
CA ASN A 94 -25.09 -0.90 27.70
C ASN A 94 -25.13 0.37 26.83
N PHE A 95 -24.49 0.34 25.66
CA PHE A 95 -24.74 1.30 24.60
C PHE A 95 -25.76 0.72 23.61
N SER A 96 -27.00 1.22 23.70
CA SER A 96 -28.11 0.88 22.82
C SER A 96 -28.03 1.67 21.52
N CYS A 97 -27.93 0.99 20.37
CA CYS A 97 -28.19 1.56 19.05
C CYS A 97 -29.64 1.26 18.61
N PRO A 98 -30.34 2.19 17.95
CA PRO A 98 -31.75 2.02 17.57
C PRO A 98 -31.96 1.09 16.36
N ASN A 99 -33.02 0.29 16.46
CA ASN A 99 -33.48 -0.71 15.48
C ASN A 99 -33.98 -0.11 14.16
N LEU A 100 -33.70 -0.82 13.05
CA LEU A 100 -34.39 -0.70 11.76
C LEU A 100 -34.73 -2.09 11.19
N PRO A 101 -35.81 -2.22 10.37
CA PRO A 101 -36.69 -3.38 10.38
C PRO A 101 -36.27 -4.55 9.49
N GLN A 102 -36.62 -5.75 9.96
CA GLN A 102 -36.52 -7.03 9.26
C GLN A 102 -37.33 -7.04 7.95
N ARG A 103 -36.73 -7.58 6.87
CA ARG A 103 -37.44 -7.87 5.62
C ARG A 103 -37.38 -9.36 5.27
N ARG A 104 -38.59 -9.85 5.01
CA ARG A 104 -39.12 -11.19 4.72
C ARG A 104 -38.31 -12.10 3.79
N ASP A 105 -38.45 -13.39 4.11
CA ASP A 105 -38.08 -14.59 3.37
C ASP A 105 -38.50 -14.60 1.89
N TYR A 106 -37.60 -15.09 1.04
CA TYR A 106 -37.91 -15.48 -0.34
C TYR A 106 -37.47 -16.94 -0.58
N ARG A 107 -38.43 -17.82 -0.90
CA ARG A 107 -38.19 -19.20 -1.36
C ARG A 107 -37.86 -19.23 -2.85
N PRO A 108 -36.95 -20.09 -3.33
CA PRO A 108 -36.74 -20.28 -4.75
C PRO A 108 -37.69 -21.34 -5.34
N VAL A 109 -38.22 -21.03 -6.53
CA VAL A 109 -39.07 -21.89 -7.36
C VAL A 109 -38.19 -22.80 -8.23
N LYS A 110 -38.53 -24.09 -8.30
CA LYS A 110 -37.89 -25.08 -9.16
C LYS A 110 -38.35 -24.90 -10.62
N SER A 111 -37.41 -24.95 -11.56
CA SER A 111 -37.70 -25.14 -12.98
C SER A 111 -36.70 -26.12 -13.60
N SER A 112 -37.24 -27.20 -14.14
CA SER A 112 -36.60 -28.29 -14.85
C SER A 112 -36.47 -27.99 -16.35
N ARG A 113 -35.29 -28.18 -16.95
CA ARG A 113 -35.13 -28.46 -18.39
C ARG A 113 -33.96 -29.41 -18.67
N HIS A 114 -34.17 -30.25 -19.69
CA HIS A 114 -33.43 -31.45 -20.05
C HIS A 114 -32.13 -31.22 -20.84
N ARG A 115 -31.18 -32.15 -20.61
CA ARG A 115 -30.13 -32.75 -21.48
C ARG A 115 -29.39 -31.86 -22.51
N LEU A 116 -28.06 -31.92 -22.44
CA LEU A 116 -27.25 -32.52 -23.52
C LEU A 116 -25.98 -33.15 -22.95
N ARG A 117 -25.68 -34.38 -23.39
CA ARG A 117 -24.57 -35.23 -22.94
C ARG A 117 -23.41 -35.01 -23.91
N MET A 118 -22.32 -34.37 -23.48
CA MET A 118 -21.06 -34.28 -24.23
C MET A 118 -19.96 -34.91 -23.39
N LEU A 119 -19.32 -35.94 -23.96
CA LEU A 119 -18.18 -36.65 -23.42
C LEU A 119 -16.96 -35.72 -23.45
N THR A 120 -16.60 -35.16 -22.30
CA THR A 120 -15.28 -34.58 -22.06
C THR A 120 -14.71 -35.25 -20.82
N ALA A 121 -13.54 -35.88 -20.95
CA ALA A 121 -12.81 -36.44 -19.83
C ALA A 121 -12.46 -35.34 -18.83
N SER A 122 -13.30 -35.17 -17.80
CA SER A 122 -13.06 -34.24 -16.70
C SER A 122 -11.96 -34.81 -15.81
N VAL A 123 -10.73 -34.31 -15.97
CA VAL A 123 -9.71 -34.36 -14.92
C VAL A 123 -10.27 -33.53 -13.76
N LYS A 124 -10.84 -34.20 -12.76
CA LYS A 124 -11.32 -33.59 -11.52
C LYS A 124 -10.11 -33.12 -10.71
N PHE A 125 -9.78 -31.84 -10.81
CA PHE A 125 -9.01 -31.18 -9.76
C PHE A 125 -9.90 -31.09 -8.53
N LYS A 126 -9.56 -31.86 -7.51
CA LYS A 126 -10.18 -31.79 -6.18
C LYS A 126 -9.83 -30.41 -5.64
N SER A 127 -10.78 -29.47 -5.63
CA SER A 127 -10.66 -28.32 -4.72
C SER A 127 -10.80 -28.89 -3.32
N SER A 128 -9.68 -29.15 -2.66
CA SER A 128 -9.69 -29.44 -1.24
C SER A 128 -10.25 -28.21 -0.52
N SER A 129 -11.39 -28.37 0.15
CA SER A 129 -11.79 -27.50 1.26
C SER A 129 -10.61 -27.35 2.22
N PRO A 130 -10.47 -26.20 2.91
CA PRO A 130 -9.34 -25.98 3.80
C PRO A 130 -9.42 -27.02 4.92
N ALA A 131 -8.54 -28.03 4.87
CA ALA A 131 -8.23 -28.79 6.06
C ALA A 131 -7.59 -27.80 7.04
N GLU A 132 -8.14 -27.72 8.25
CA GLU A 132 -7.58 -26.92 9.33
C GLU A 132 -6.13 -27.34 9.55
N ASP A 133 -5.25 -26.37 9.37
CA ASP A 133 -3.81 -26.54 9.43
C ASP A 133 -3.40 -26.39 10.90
N PRO A 134 -2.72 -27.35 11.53
CA PRO A 134 -2.32 -27.21 12.93
C PRO A 134 -1.34 -26.04 13.17
N ALA A 135 -0.74 -25.46 12.11
CA ALA A 135 0.03 -24.21 12.22
C ALA A 135 -0.85 -22.94 12.38
N THR A 136 -2.16 -23.03 12.12
CA THR A 136 -3.13 -21.95 12.39
C THR A 136 -3.74 -22.01 13.80
N ASN A 137 -3.39 -23.01 14.63
CA ASN A 137 -3.93 -23.16 15.99
C ASN A 137 -3.10 -22.52 17.12
N GLU A 138 -2.03 -21.77 16.81
CA GLU A 138 -1.44 -20.86 17.81
C GLU A 138 -2.13 -19.49 17.71
N THR A 139 -3.11 -19.25 18.58
CA THR A 139 -3.87 -18.00 18.76
C THR A 139 -2.99 -16.77 19.11
N ASN A 140 -1.67 -16.84 18.90
CA ASN A 140 -0.68 -15.87 19.38
C ASN A 140 0.42 -15.53 18.35
N ILE A 141 0.24 -15.84 17.06
CA ILE A 141 1.24 -15.51 16.03
C ILE A 141 1.08 -14.09 15.47
N LEU A 142 -0.12 -13.51 15.47
CA LEU A 142 -0.39 -12.21 14.84
C LEU A 142 0.41 -11.06 15.47
N PRO A 143 0.52 -10.93 16.82
CA PRO A 143 1.34 -9.88 17.42
C PRO A 143 2.83 -10.01 17.07
N ILE A 144 3.31 -11.24 16.90
CA ILE A 144 4.70 -11.52 16.48
C ILE A 144 4.89 -11.07 15.03
N VAL A 145 3.96 -11.42 14.14
CA VAL A 145 3.99 -10.98 12.74
C VAL A 145 3.93 -9.46 12.63
N GLU A 146 3.08 -8.81 13.43
CA GLU A 146 2.99 -7.35 13.50
C GLU A 146 4.33 -6.74 13.92
N THR A 147 4.92 -7.24 15.00
CA THR A 147 6.23 -6.80 15.51
C THR A 147 7.33 -6.98 14.46
N LEU A 148 7.39 -8.13 13.79
CA LEU A 148 8.37 -8.38 12.74
C LEU A 148 8.12 -7.48 11.52
N ALA A 149 6.87 -7.21 11.15
CA ALA A 149 6.52 -6.30 10.06
C ALA A 149 6.86 -4.83 10.39
N THR A 150 6.83 -4.43 11.66
CA THR A 150 7.29 -3.09 12.09
C THR A 150 8.77 -2.85 11.77
N HIS A 151 9.58 -3.91 11.72
CA HIS A 151 11.03 -3.82 11.47
C HIS A 151 11.40 -4.18 10.03
N TYR A 152 10.81 -5.26 9.49
CA TYR A 152 11.22 -5.86 8.22
C TYR A 152 10.16 -5.72 7.11
N GLY A 153 9.01 -5.13 7.44
CA GLY A 153 7.91 -4.93 6.51
C GLY A 153 8.33 -4.10 5.30
N ARG A 154 7.73 -4.43 4.15
CA ARG A 154 7.96 -3.83 2.83
C ARG A 154 6.62 -3.69 2.11
N ALA A 155 6.59 -2.95 1.01
CA ALA A 155 5.39 -2.84 0.16
C ALA A 155 4.86 -4.21 -0.28
N SER A 156 5.75 -5.15 -0.58
CA SER A 156 5.45 -6.56 -0.88
C SER A 156 4.53 -7.23 0.14
N HIS A 157 4.68 -6.88 1.41
CA HIS A 157 3.92 -7.49 2.49
C HIS A 157 2.48 -6.97 2.56
N MET A 158 1.97 -6.21 1.59
CA MET A 158 0.60 -5.65 1.60
C MET A 158 -0.47 -6.73 1.83
N VAL A 159 -0.14 -7.96 1.45
CA VAL A 159 -0.93 -9.17 1.63
C VAL A 159 -1.13 -9.58 3.10
N ILE A 160 -0.43 -8.98 4.06
CA ILE A 160 -0.66 -9.20 5.50
C ILE A 160 -2.12 -8.91 5.89
N LEU A 161 -2.75 -7.93 5.22
CA LEU A 161 -4.14 -7.55 5.45
C LEU A 161 -5.14 -8.41 4.65
N ASP A 162 -4.68 -9.42 3.89
CA ASP A 162 -5.56 -10.27 3.08
C ASP A 162 -5.79 -11.62 3.76
N PRO A 163 -7.03 -11.94 4.16
CA PRO A 163 -7.34 -13.16 4.90
C PRO A 163 -7.11 -14.44 4.08
N SER A 164 -6.89 -14.33 2.77
CA SER A 164 -6.50 -15.48 1.93
C SER A 164 -5.03 -15.85 2.04
N TYR A 165 -4.21 -15.03 2.70
CA TYR A 165 -2.82 -15.33 3.02
C TYR A 165 -2.69 -15.91 4.42
N ARG A 166 -1.61 -16.65 4.62
CA ARG A 166 -1.25 -17.34 5.84
C ARG A 166 0.12 -16.88 6.31
N PHE A 167 0.38 -17.09 7.59
CA PHE A 167 1.68 -16.81 8.19
C PHE A 167 2.36 -18.11 8.62
N PHE A 168 3.67 -18.16 8.41
CA PHE A 168 4.54 -19.15 9.03
C PHE A 168 5.49 -18.39 9.94
N VAL A 169 5.56 -18.76 11.21
CA VAL A 169 6.49 -18.16 12.18
C VAL A 169 7.45 -19.25 12.64
N THR A 170 8.74 -18.93 12.65
CA THR A 170 9.79 -19.81 13.17
C THR A 170 9.56 -20.13 14.65
N LYS A 171 10.09 -21.28 15.10
CA LYS A 171 9.98 -21.67 16.52
C LYS A 171 10.60 -20.65 17.48
N SER A 172 11.69 -20.01 17.06
CA SER A 172 12.37 -18.94 17.81
C SER A 172 11.58 -17.63 17.83
N ARG A 173 10.52 -17.49 17.03
CA ARG A 173 9.72 -16.27 16.88
C ARG A 173 10.52 -15.05 16.38
N THR A 174 11.67 -15.29 15.73
CA THR A 174 12.56 -14.24 15.18
C THR A 174 12.43 -14.04 13.68
N GLY A 175 11.56 -14.82 13.03
CA GLY A 175 11.30 -14.67 11.60
C GLY A 175 9.96 -15.25 11.19
N ALA A 176 9.35 -14.62 10.19
CA ALA A 176 8.07 -15.01 9.63
C ALA A 176 8.03 -14.94 8.10
N LEU A 177 7.12 -15.69 7.49
CA LEU A 177 6.80 -15.64 6.07
C LEU A 177 5.30 -15.36 5.90
N CYS A 178 4.95 -14.46 4.99
CA CYS A 178 3.58 -14.33 4.50
C CYS A 178 3.43 -15.09 3.19
N TYR A 179 2.51 -16.05 3.12
CA TYR A 179 2.39 -16.93 1.96
C TYR A 179 0.94 -17.27 1.64
N LYS A 180 0.68 -17.62 0.37
CA LYS A 180 -0.60 -18.14 -0.10
C LYS A 180 -0.41 -19.51 -0.74
N LEU A 181 -1.38 -20.39 -0.53
CA LEU A 181 -1.41 -21.71 -1.15
C LEU A 181 -2.19 -21.67 -2.46
N GLN A 182 -1.53 -22.05 -3.54
CA GLN A 182 -2.11 -22.14 -4.87
C GLN A 182 -1.47 -23.30 -5.63
N ASP A 183 -2.28 -24.22 -6.16
CA ASP A 183 -1.84 -25.34 -7.01
C ASP A 183 -0.71 -26.20 -6.40
N ASP A 184 -0.80 -26.51 -5.10
CA ASP A 184 0.22 -27.20 -4.29
C ASP A 184 1.57 -26.45 -4.20
N VAL A 185 1.55 -25.14 -4.40
CA VAL A 185 2.70 -24.24 -4.25
C VAL A 185 2.42 -23.24 -3.14
N ALA A 186 3.33 -23.16 -2.18
CA ALA A 186 3.39 -22.06 -1.23
C ALA A 186 4.10 -20.88 -1.90
N ILE A 187 3.35 -19.82 -2.15
CA ILE A 187 3.84 -18.59 -2.77
C ILE A 187 4.08 -17.59 -1.66
N VAL A 188 5.35 -17.40 -1.30
CA VAL A 188 5.76 -16.40 -0.32
C VAL A 188 5.78 -15.03 -0.99
N THR A 189 5.20 -14.02 -0.35
CA THR A 189 5.17 -12.65 -0.87
C THR A 189 6.05 -11.75 -0.03
N GLY A 190 7.02 -11.11 -0.68
CA GLY A 190 8.07 -10.36 0.01
C GLY A 190 9.20 -11.25 0.54
N ASP A 191 10.23 -10.57 1.04
CA ASP A 191 11.35 -11.21 1.73
C ASP A 191 10.86 -11.83 3.05
N PRO A 192 11.58 -12.80 3.63
CA PRO A 192 11.32 -13.20 5.01
C PRO A 192 11.35 -11.99 5.95
N LEU A 193 10.38 -11.91 6.87
CA LEU A 193 10.29 -10.87 7.89
C LEU A 193 11.30 -11.16 9.01
N CYS A 194 12.59 -11.00 8.70
CA CYS A 194 13.71 -11.15 9.62
C CYS A 194 14.98 -10.51 9.06
N GLU A 195 16.04 -10.49 9.86
CA GLU A 195 17.39 -10.17 9.41
C GLU A 195 17.86 -11.12 8.29
N SER A 196 18.65 -10.60 7.35
CA SER A 196 19.09 -11.37 6.16
C SER A 196 19.89 -12.62 6.51
N ASP A 197 20.61 -12.60 7.62
CA ASP A 197 21.41 -13.73 8.10
C ASP A 197 20.54 -14.90 8.57
N LEU A 198 19.28 -14.62 8.93
CA LEU A 198 18.30 -15.62 9.35
C LEU A 198 17.51 -16.24 8.19
N PHE A 199 17.70 -15.78 6.95
CA PHE A 199 16.96 -16.31 5.79
C PHE A 199 17.11 -17.84 5.65
N SER A 200 18.30 -18.40 5.85
CA SER A 200 18.50 -19.85 5.76
C SER A 200 17.67 -20.59 6.81
N ASN A 201 17.75 -20.16 8.07
CA ASN A 201 17.03 -20.81 9.16
C ASN A 201 15.51 -20.77 8.96
N VAL A 202 14.95 -19.62 8.59
CA VAL A 202 13.51 -19.49 8.32
C VAL A 202 13.07 -20.42 7.19
N LEU A 203 13.85 -20.49 6.10
CA LEU A 203 13.51 -21.30 4.94
C LEU A 203 13.70 -22.80 5.18
N ASP A 204 14.65 -23.20 6.01
CA ASP A 204 14.87 -24.61 6.38
C ASP A 204 13.71 -25.12 7.26
N GLU A 205 13.27 -24.33 8.26
CA GLU A 205 12.09 -24.66 9.06
C GLU A 205 10.82 -24.72 8.18
N PHE A 206 10.67 -23.76 7.27
CA PHE A 206 9.54 -23.75 6.35
C PHE A 206 9.59 -24.91 5.35
N GLU A 207 10.77 -25.34 4.92
CA GLU A 207 10.93 -26.52 4.07
C GLU A 207 10.45 -27.78 4.80
N GLY A 208 10.83 -27.96 6.08
CA GLY A 208 10.35 -29.05 6.91
C GLY A 208 8.83 -29.07 7.05
N TYR A 209 8.21 -27.89 7.17
CA TYR A 209 6.76 -27.75 7.23
C TYR A 209 6.07 -28.04 5.88
N ARG A 210 6.60 -27.51 4.77
CA ARG A 210 6.07 -27.75 3.41
C ARG A 210 6.20 -29.20 2.96
N LYS A 211 7.31 -29.88 3.29
CA LYS A 211 7.56 -31.29 2.93
C LYS A 211 6.48 -32.22 3.47
N LYS A 212 5.98 -31.96 4.69
CA LYS A 212 4.87 -32.72 5.30
C LYS A 212 3.57 -32.62 4.49
N HIS A 213 3.39 -31.53 3.75
CA HIS A 213 2.19 -31.24 2.96
C HIS A 213 2.40 -31.44 1.45
N GLY A 214 3.61 -31.81 1.01
CA GLY A 214 3.95 -31.96 -0.41
C GLY A 214 3.99 -30.64 -1.18
N TRP A 215 4.11 -29.49 -0.50
CA TRP A 215 4.05 -28.18 -1.16
C TRP A 215 5.38 -27.75 -1.75
N LYS A 216 5.32 -27.22 -2.97
CA LYS A 216 6.45 -26.54 -3.60
C LYS A 216 6.57 -25.10 -3.10
N LEU A 217 7.62 -24.40 -3.51
CA LEU A 217 7.92 -23.03 -3.08
C LEU A 217 8.08 -22.12 -4.28
N ALA A 218 7.52 -20.92 -4.20
CA ALA A 218 7.83 -19.82 -5.10
C ALA A 218 7.79 -18.52 -4.29
N PHE A 219 8.44 -17.48 -4.81
CA PHE A 219 8.45 -16.17 -4.19
C PHE A 219 8.07 -15.09 -5.19
N ILE A 220 7.39 -14.05 -4.71
CA ILE A 220 6.98 -12.90 -5.52
C ILE A 220 7.12 -11.59 -4.76
N GLY A 221 7.44 -10.50 -5.49
CA GLY A 221 7.63 -9.18 -4.88
C GLY A 221 8.88 -9.12 -4.01
N ILE A 222 9.92 -9.84 -4.42
CA ILE A 222 11.16 -10.02 -3.67
C ILE A 222 12.12 -8.86 -3.92
N SER A 223 12.87 -8.47 -2.89
CA SER A 223 13.86 -7.38 -2.98
C SER A 223 15.20 -7.86 -3.57
N SER A 224 16.05 -6.90 -3.93
CA SER A 224 17.43 -7.17 -4.34
C SER A 224 18.24 -7.90 -3.26
N THR A 225 17.96 -7.67 -1.98
CA THR A 225 18.69 -8.30 -0.86
C THR A 225 18.48 -9.81 -0.86
N PHE A 226 17.23 -10.26 -0.95
CA PHE A 226 16.94 -11.69 -1.01
C PHE A 226 17.32 -12.31 -2.37
N VAL A 227 17.30 -11.54 -3.46
CA VAL A 227 17.82 -12.02 -4.75
C VAL A 227 19.29 -12.40 -4.69
N LYS A 228 20.12 -11.66 -3.96
CA LYS A 228 21.53 -12.04 -3.73
C LYS A 228 21.62 -13.41 -3.05
N TYR A 229 20.82 -13.63 -2.01
CA TYR A 229 20.71 -14.92 -1.30
C TYR A 229 20.26 -16.06 -2.24
N ALA A 230 19.27 -15.79 -3.11
CA ALA A 230 18.72 -16.75 -4.06
C ALA A 230 19.74 -17.13 -5.16
N ARG A 231 20.51 -16.17 -5.67
CA ARG A 231 21.54 -16.39 -6.70
C ARG A 231 22.68 -17.27 -6.21
N GLN A 232 23.11 -17.10 -4.96
CA GLN A 232 24.11 -17.98 -4.34
C GLN A 232 23.67 -19.46 -4.33
N ARG A 233 22.36 -19.70 -4.27
CA ARG A 233 21.74 -21.03 -4.34
C ARG A 233 21.36 -21.46 -5.75
N ARG A 234 21.76 -20.70 -6.77
CA ARG A 234 21.45 -20.93 -8.19
C ARG A 234 19.95 -20.99 -8.48
N TRP A 235 19.13 -20.32 -7.68
CA TRP A 235 17.70 -20.21 -7.94
C TRP A 235 17.42 -19.35 -9.16
N THR A 236 16.29 -19.62 -9.82
CA THR A 236 15.83 -18.77 -10.91
C THR A 236 15.33 -17.45 -10.35
N THR A 237 15.79 -16.32 -10.89
CA THR A 237 15.30 -14.98 -10.52
C THR A 237 14.83 -14.24 -11.77
N ILE A 238 13.70 -13.54 -11.67
CA ILE A 238 13.06 -12.83 -12.79
C ILE A 238 12.68 -11.44 -12.31
N GLU A 239 13.33 -10.40 -12.82
CA GLU A 239 12.97 -9.01 -12.57
C GLU A 239 11.74 -8.63 -13.41
N PHE A 240 10.61 -8.42 -12.75
CA PHE A 240 9.31 -8.26 -13.41
C PHE A 240 8.68 -6.88 -13.19
N GLY A 241 9.19 -6.10 -12.25
CA GLY A 241 8.55 -4.88 -11.80
C GLY A 241 9.53 -3.95 -11.09
N VAL A 242 9.04 -2.76 -10.80
CA VAL A 242 9.68 -1.81 -9.89
C VAL A 242 8.70 -1.38 -8.82
N GLU A 243 9.21 -1.13 -7.62
CA GLU A 243 8.47 -0.40 -6.59
C GLU A 243 8.58 1.10 -6.89
N ARG A 244 7.43 1.77 -7.03
CA ARG A 244 7.39 3.22 -7.27
C ARG A 244 7.34 3.95 -5.94
N VAL A 245 8.25 4.90 -5.73
CA VAL A 245 8.39 5.61 -4.46
C VAL A 245 8.22 7.11 -4.69
N LEU A 246 7.52 7.80 -3.79
CA LEU A 246 7.52 9.26 -3.71
C LEU A 246 8.35 9.67 -2.50
N ASN A 247 9.19 10.69 -2.68
CA ASN A 247 9.98 11.29 -1.61
C ASN A 247 9.35 12.62 -1.16
N PRO A 248 8.62 12.68 -0.02
CA PRO A 248 7.97 13.90 0.44
C PRO A 248 8.91 15.08 0.67
N MET A 249 10.20 14.83 0.92
CA MET A 249 11.17 15.87 1.23
C MET A 249 11.60 16.67 0.00
N THR A 250 11.62 16.02 -1.17
CA THR A 250 12.12 16.58 -2.43
C THR A 250 11.04 16.71 -3.52
N ASN A 251 9.82 16.25 -3.27
CA ASN A 251 8.78 16.14 -4.32
C ASN A 251 8.36 17.49 -4.96
N ASP A 252 8.53 17.60 -6.28
CA ASP A 252 8.20 18.80 -7.07
C ASP A 252 6.73 19.22 -7.03
N VAL A 253 5.79 18.27 -6.88
CA VAL A 253 4.36 18.61 -6.78
C VAL A 253 4.08 19.31 -5.44
N LEU A 254 4.68 18.82 -4.36
CA LEU A 254 4.55 19.39 -3.02
C LEU A 254 5.19 20.78 -2.92
N MET A 255 6.28 21.00 -3.65
CA MET A 255 6.95 22.30 -3.77
C MET A 255 6.25 23.25 -4.76
N GLU A 256 5.10 22.86 -5.32
CA GLU A 256 4.35 23.58 -6.37
C GLU A 256 5.21 23.96 -7.61
N GLN A 257 6.29 23.20 -7.89
CA GLN A 257 7.14 23.39 -9.07
C GLN A 257 6.52 22.74 -10.31
N CYS A 258 5.73 21.69 -10.12
CA CYS A 258 4.89 21.10 -11.16
C CYS A 258 3.47 20.77 -10.65
N GLY A 259 2.69 20.01 -11.42
CA GLY A 259 1.38 19.52 -10.94
C GLY A 259 0.30 20.59 -10.76
N LYS A 260 0.39 21.75 -11.44
CA LYS A 260 -0.56 22.89 -11.33
C LYS A 260 -2.04 22.48 -11.29
N ARG A 261 -2.44 21.48 -12.08
CA ARG A 261 -3.80 20.92 -12.07
C ARG A 261 -4.19 20.30 -10.73
N ILE A 262 -3.31 19.48 -10.14
CA ILE A 262 -3.50 18.88 -8.81
C ILE A 262 -3.66 20.00 -7.77
N ILE A 263 -2.76 20.98 -7.78
CA ILE A 263 -2.77 22.10 -6.84
C ILE A 263 -4.07 22.91 -6.92
N VAL A 264 -4.48 23.31 -8.12
CA VAL A 264 -5.71 24.10 -8.33
C VAL A 264 -6.94 23.29 -7.91
N GLN A 265 -6.99 22.01 -8.28
CA GLN A 265 -8.11 21.14 -7.94
C GLN A 265 -8.21 20.92 -6.42
N ASN A 266 -7.10 20.64 -5.74
CA ASN A 266 -7.07 20.48 -4.28
C ASN A 266 -7.49 21.76 -3.55
N LYS A 267 -7.04 22.95 -4.03
CA LYS A 267 -7.52 24.24 -3.51
C LYS A 267 -9.04 24.38 -3.64
N GLN A 268 -9.63 23.98 -4.78
CA GLN A 268 -11.08 24.04 -4.97
C GLN A 268 -11.84 23.03 -4.10
N LEU A 269 -11.26 21.85 -3.87
CA LEU A 269 -11.85 20.81 -3.03
C LEU A 269 -11.94 21.27 -1.55
N LEU A 270 -10.89 21.89 -1.04
CA LEU A 270 -10.80 22.35 0.35
C LEU A 270 -11.45 23.71 0.62
N HIS A 271 -11.75 24.51 -0.42
CA HIS A 271 -12.24 25.87 -0.24
C HIS A 271 -13.69 25.86 0.33
N PRO A 272 -13.98 26.60 1.43
CA PRO A 272 -15.29 26.58 2.08
C PRO A 272 -16.45 27.01 1.19
N ALA A 273 -16.26 28.04 0.36
CA ALA A 273 -17.27 28.48 -0.61
C ALA A 273 -17.33 27.63 -1.90
N LYS A 274 -16.65 26.48 -1.96
CA LYS A 274 -16.61 25.58 -3.13
C LYS A 274 -17.14 24.21 -2.75
N ARG A 275 -16.25 23.22 -2.58
CA ARG A 275 -16.65 21.85 -2.22
C ARG A 275 -16.59 21.59 -0.72
N ASN A 276 -15.92 22.46 0.05
CA ASN A 276 -15.84 22.42 1.51
C ASN A 276 -15.54 21.02 2.06
N LEU A 277 -14.60 20.31 1.43
CA LEU A 277 -14.15 19.03 1.97
C LEU A 277 -13.25 19.27 3.17
N SER A 278 -13.42 18.47 4.22
CA SER A 278 -12.47 18.39 5.32
C SER A 278 -11.52 17.20 5.15
N LEU A 279 -10.33 17.32 5.74
CA LEU A 279 -9.33 16.25 5.85
C LEU A 279 -9.28 15.80 7.30
N ARG A 280 -9.18 14.49 7.51
CA ARG A 280 -9.20 13.84 8.81
C ARG A 280 -8.17 12.72 8.84
N ILE A 281 -7.67 12.41 10.03
CA ILE A 281 -6.74 11.30 10.27
C ILE A 281 -7.41 10.32 11.22
N TYR A 282 -7.25 9.02 10.94
CA TYR A 282 -7.70 7.95 11.81
C TYR A 282 -6.57 6.95 12.07
N ILE A 283 -6.27 6.70 13.34
CA ILE A 283 -5.21 5.77 13.79
C ILE A 283 -5.85 4.70 14.69
N PRO A 284 -6.14 3.50 14.16
CA PRO A 284 -6.89 2.47 14.88
C PRO A 284 -6.22 2.04 16.19
N SER A 285 -4.89 2.04 16.26
CA SER A 285 -4.16 1.67 17.49
C SER A 285 -4.28 2.70 18.62
N CYS A 286 -4.72 3.93 18.33
CA CYS A 286 -4.85 4.99 19.32
C CYS A 286 -6.28 5.10 19.85
N GLU A 287 -7.28 5.02 18.97
CA GLU A 287 -8.69 5.08 19.34
C GLU A 287 -9.52 4.26 18.35
N GLN A 288 -10.38 3.37 18.85
CA GLN A 288 -11.27 2.58 18.00
C GLN A 288 -12.57 3.34 17.73
N ASP A 289 -12.93 3.49 16.46
CA ASP A 289 -14.21 4.08 16.03
C ASP A 289 -14.92 3.10 15.07
N LEU A 290 -15.73 2.22 15.65
CA LEU A 290 -16.45 1.19 14.90
C LEU A 290 -17.44 1.76 13.87
N CYS A 291 -17.96 2.98 14.09
CA CYS A 291 -18.87 3.63 13.17
C CYS A 291 -18.12 4.10 11.92
N LEU A 292 -16.98 4.76 12.12
CA LEU A 292 -16.08 5.18 11.04
C LEU A 292 -15.51 3.97 10.29
N GLU A 293 -15.04 2.94 11.00
CA GLU A 293 -14.50 1.72 10.41
C GLU A 293 -15.54 1.06 9.48
N LYS A 294 -16.79 0.99 9.92
CA LYS A 294 -17.89 0.49 9.09
C LYS A 294 -18.15 1.38 7.87
N GLU A 295 -18.10 2.70 8.02
CA GLU A 295 -18.27 3.64 6.92
C GLU A 295 -17.17 3.48 5.85
N LEU A 296 -15.90 3.45 6.26
CA LEU A 296 -14.75 3.25 5.36
C LEU A 296 -14.78 1.85 4.71
N SER A 297 -15.14 0.82 5.46
CA SER A 297 -15.36 -0.54 4.93
C SER A 297 -16.44 -0.56 3.85
N ASN A 298 -17.53 0.19 4.02
CA ASN A 298 -18.60 0.28 3.02
C ASN A 298 -18.10 0.96 1.73
N ILE A 299 -17.33 2.06 1.85
CA ILE A 299 -16.72 2.75 0.71
C ILE A 299 -15.80 1.79 -0.06
N TYR A 300 -14.97 1.03 0.65
CA TYR A 300 -14.07 0.04 0.07
C TYR A 300 -14.81 -1.10 -0.64
N ASN A 301 -15.80 -1.70 0.02
CA ASN A 301 -16.58 -2.80 -0.54
C ASN A 301 -17.40 -2.37 -1.77
N GLU A 302 -17.96 -1.16 -1.76
CA GLU A 302 -18.63 -0.57 -2.92
C GLU A 302 -17.66 -0.38 -4.10
N TRP A 303 -16.49 0.22 -3.84
CA TRP A 303 -15.45 0.40 -4.84
C TRP A 303 -14.99 -0.94 -5.44
N ARG A 304 -14.79 -1.96 -4.59
CA ARG A 304 -14.43 -3.32 -5.04
C ARG A 304 -15.49 -3.95 -5.91
N ARG A 305 -16.76 -3.89 -5.51
CA ARG A 305 -17.87 -4.50 -6.27
C ARG A 305 -18.04 -3.89 -7.65
N ARG A 306 -17.74 -2.60 -7.83
CA ARG A 306 -17.78 -1.96 -9.15
C ARG A 306 -16.62 -2.37 -10.07
N ARG A 307 -15.53 -2.85 -9.47
CA ARG A 307 -14.37 -3.37 -10.20
C ARG A 307 -14.43 -4.88 -10.38
N SER A 308 -15.37 -5.59 -9.72
CA SER A 308 -15.55 -7.02 -9.94
C SER A 308 -16.00 -7.26 -11.39
N GLY A 309 -15.19 -8.02 -12.13
CA GLY A 309 -15.39 -8.24 -13.58
C GLY A 309 -14.37 -7.52 -14.47
N ILE A 310 -13.65 -6.50 -13.97
CA ILE A 310 -12.48 -5.95 -14.68
C ILE A 310 -11.30 -6.88 -14.37
N THR A 311 -10.67 -7.43 -15.41
CA THR A 311 -9.48 -8.29 -15.25
C THR A 311 -8.32 -7.44 -14.72
N GLN A 312 -7.97 -7.64 -13.46
CA GLN A 312 -6.89 -6.94 -12.75
C GLN A 312 -5.89 -7.96 -12.23
N ALA A 313 -4.61 -7.68 -12.44
CA ALA A 313 -3.55 -8.48 -11.86
C ALA A 313 -3.26 -8.01 -10.43
N PHE A 314 -2.84 -8.93 -9.56
CA PHE A 314 -2.45 -8.67 -8.17
C PHE A 314 -3.56 -8.01 -7.35
N VAL A 315 -4.76 -8.60 -7.34
CA VAL A 315 -5.88 -8.09 -6.54
C VAL A 315 -5.80 -8.69 -5.15
N THR A 316 -5.44 -7.84 -4.20
CA THR A 316 -5.49 -8.13 -2.76
C THR A 316 -6.84 -7.70 -2.20
N VAL A 317 -7.39 -8.49 -1.29
CA VAL A 317 -8.65 -8.20 -0.61
C VAL A 317 -8.36 -7.91 0.85
N TYR A 318 -8.32 -6.63 1.21
CA TYR A 318 -8.03 -6.18 2.56
C TYR A 318 -9.17 -6.36 3.56
N ASP A 319 -8.84 -6.88 4.73
CA ASP A 319 -9.45 -6.56 6.01
C ASP A 319 -8.72 -5.32 6.55
N LEU A 320 -9.35 -4.14 6.38
CA LEU A 320 -8.68 -2.85 6.50
C LEU A 320 -8.06 -2.63 7.90
N PHE A 321 -8.78 -2.97 8.95
CA PHE A 321 -8.42 -2.60 10.32
C PHE A 321 -7.61 -3.67 11.07
N ASP A 322 -7.19 -4.73 10.38
CA ASP A 322 -6.22 -5.67 10.92
C ASP A 322 -4.83 -5.03 11.05
N PHE A 323 -4.02 -5.54 11.97
CA PHE A 323 -2.69 -5.01 12.31
C PHE A 323 -2.73 -3.49 12.60
N PRO A 324 -3.54 -3.05 13.59
CA PRO A 324 -3.85 -1.65 13.82
C PRO A 324 -2.60 -0.79 14.13
N HIS A 325 -1.53 -1.38 14.68
CA HIS A 325 -0.29 -0.65 14.98
C HIS A 325 0.53 -0.34 13.73
N LEU A 326 0.24 -0.99 12.60
CA LEU A 326 0.88 -0.67 11.33
C LEU A 326 0.11 0.38 10.52
N MET A 327 -1.11 0.73 10.93
CA MET A 327 -2.08 1.41 10.05
C MET A 327 -2.36 2.86 10.46
N VAL A 328 -2.31 3.75 9.47
CA VAL A 328 -2.79 5.13 9.57
C VAL A 328 -3.70 5.40 8.37
N TYR A 329 -4.81 6.08 8.61
CA TYR A 329 -5.77 6.44 7.58
C TYR A 329 -5.85 7.95 7.43
N ILE A 330 -5.80 8.43 6.19
CA ILE A 330 -6.18 9.81 5.87
C ILE A 330 -7.46 9.75 5.06
N TYR A 331 -8.48 10.50 5.46
CA TYR A 331 -9.77 10.46 4.79
C TYR A 331 -10.37 11.85 4.62
N THR A 332 -11.30 11.97 3.67
CA THR A 332 -12.02 13.20 3.38
C THR A 332 -13.49 13.06 3.76
N CYS A 333 -14.05 14.10 4.36
CA CYS A 333 -15.50 14.21 4.57
C CYS A 333 -16.11 15.30 3.70
N SER A 334 -17.38 15.12 3.32
CA SER A 334 -18.18 16.16 2.67
C SER A 334 -18.56 17.26 3.67
N ALA A 335 -19.18 18.33 3.17
CA ALA A 335 -19.69 19.42 4.02
C ALA A 335 -20.73 18.93 5.06
N GLU A 336 -21.41 17.82 4.76
CA GLU A 336 -22.38 17.15 5.63
C GLU A 336 -21.72 16.20 6.65
N GLY A 337 -20.38 16.11 6.67
CA GLY A 337 -19.62 15.27 7.60
C GLY A 337 -19.46 13.80 7.19
N LYS A 338 -20.02 13.38 6.05
CA LYS A 338 -19.93 11.99 5.56
C LYS A 338 -18.58 11.70 4.91
N ALA A 339 -17.95 10.58 5.25
CA ALA A 339 -16.72 10.15 4.58
C ALA A 339 -16.99 9.87 3.09
N ASN A 340 -16.12 10.37 2.21
CA ASN A 340 -16.27 10.21 0.76
C ASN A 340 -14.99 9.72 0.06
N GLY A 341 -13.92 9.47 0.80
CA GLY A 341 -12.72 8.84 0.28
C GLY A 341 -11.68 8.68 1.38
N PHE A 342 -10.81 7.70 1.24
CA PHE A 342 -9.73 7.47 2.17
C PHE A 342 -8.52 6.86 1.48
N VAL A 343 -7.38 6.99 2.14
CA VAL A 343 -6.17 6.27 1.84
C VAL A 343 -5.69 5.57 3.10
N ALA A 344 -5.32 4.30 2.97
CA ALA A 344 -4.67 3.55 4.02
C ALA A 344 -3.15 3.62 3.83
N LEU A 345 -2.44 3.93 4.91
CA LEU A 345 -1.00 3.98 5.00
C LEU A 345 -0.57 2.88 5.94
N ARG A 346 0.21 1.94 5.42
CA ARG A 346 0.77 0.85 6.22
C ARG A 346 2.26 1.04 6.41
N TRP A 347 2.72 1.00 7.65
CA TRP A 347 4.13 1.12 7.98
C TRP A 347 4.95 -0.01 7.33
N ILE A 348 6.10 0.36 6.77
CA ILE A 348 7.05 -0.57 6.14
C ILE A 348 8.44 -0.36 6.75
N GLY A 349 8.71 -1.13 7.82
CA GLY A 349 9.90 -0.99 8.65
C GLY A 349 11.23 -1.00 7.92
N ALA A 350 11.34 -1.81 6.85
CA ALA A 350 12.59 -1.95 6.09
C ALA A 350 13.05 -0.63 5.43
N HIS A 351 12.14 0.33 5.28
CA HIS A 351 12.42 1.65 4.71
C HIS A 351 12.07 2.80 5.66
N GLN A 352 11.63 2.50 6.90
CA GLN A 352 11.12 3.50 7.85
C GLN A 352 10.12 4.47 7.21
N GLY A 353 9.19 3.91 6.42
CA GLY A 353 8.26 4.68 5.62
C GLY A 353 6.89 4.04 5.56
N TYR A 354 6.07 4.49 4.60
CA TYR A 354 4.72 3.99 4.42
C TYR A 354 4.48 3.41 3.02
N HIS A 355 3.65 2.38 2.96
CA HIS A 355 3.03 1.90 1.73
C HIS A 355 1.58 2.41 1.65
N LEU A 356 1.25 3.05 0.54
CA LEU A 356 -0.05 3.64 0.25
C LEU A 356 -0.92 2.65 -0.52
N ASP A 357 -1.79 1.91 0.18
CA ASP A 357 -2.76 1.00 -0.43
C ASP A 357 -3.82 0.54 0.59
N PRO A 358 -5.13 0.67 0.33
CA PRO A 358 -5.74 1.24 -0.88
C PRO A 358 -5.95 2.76 -0.81
N CYS A 359 -6.04 3.40 -1.98
CA CYS A 359 -6.59 4.74 -2.14
C CYS A 359 -7.96 4.64 -2.82
N VAL A 360 -9.01 4.92 -2.06
CA VAL A 360 -10.40 4.65 -2.45
C VAL A 360 -11.23 5.91 -2.35
N THR A 361 -12.11 6.12 -3.33
CA THR A 361 -13.07 7.21 -3.33
C THR A 361 -14.48 6.66 -3.46
N ALA A 362 -15.41 7.23 -2.69
CA ALA A 362 -16.82 6.94 -2.85
C ALA A 362 -17.31 7.35 -4.26
N PRO A 363 -18.32 6.66 -4.81
CA PRO A 363 -18.93 7.00 -6.09
C PRO A 363 -19.34 8.46 -6.29
N GLU A 364 -19.90 9.04 -5.24
CA GLU A 364 -20.43 10.39 -5.17
C GLU A 364 -19.34 11.44 -4.88
N ALA A 365 -18.11 11.00 -4.61
CA ALA A 365 -17.01 11.87 -4.27
C ALA A 365 -16.69 12.84 -5.42
N PRO A 366 -16.42 14.12 -5.13
CA PRO A 366 -15.96 15.05 -6.15
C PRO A 366 -14.73 14.53 -6.90
N LYS A 367 -14.62 14.86 -8.18
CA LYS A 367 -13.43 14.54 -8.96
C LYS A 367 -12.19 15.15 -8.30
N GLY A 368 -11.14 14.35 -8.13
CA GLY A 368 -9.87 14.77 -7.56
C GLY A 368 -9.67 14.42 -6.08
N VAL A 369 -10.64 13.78 -5.41
CA VAL A 369 -10.45 13.35 -4.01
C VAL A 369 -9.25 12.41 -3.86
N SER A 370 -9.03 11.46 -4.78
CA SER A 370 -7.82 10.62 -4.77
C SER A 370 -6.53 11.46 -4.86
N ASP A 371 -6.54 12.53 -5.65
CA ASP A 371 -5.37 13.41 -5.81
C ASP A 371 -5.13 14.25 -4.55
N LEU A 372 -6.22 14.67 -3.89
CA LEU A 372 -6.17 15.34 -2.60
C LEU A 372 -5.64 14.42 -1.51
N LEU A 373 -6.08 13.16 -1.46
CA LEU A 373 -5.62 12.17 -0.48
C LEU A 373 -4.11 11.92 -0.61
N ILE A 374 -3.61 11.60 -1.81
CA ILE A 374 -2.18 11.36 -2.04
C ILE A 374 -1.35 12.63 -1.73
N TYR A 375 -1.82 13.80 -2.17
CA TYR A 375 -1.16 15.06 -1.83
C TYR A 375 -1.12 15.29 -0.32
N SER A 376 -2.20 15.00 0.39
CA SER A 376 -2.28 15.14 1.85
C SER A 376 -1.37 14.14 2.57
N THR A 377 -1.22 12.93 2.04
CA THR A 377 -0.20 11.97 2.52
C THR A 377 1.21 12.52 2.38
N LEU A 378 1.56 13.11 1.24
CA LEU A 378 2.89 13.72 1.07
C LEU A 378 3.11 14.86 2.07
N VAL A 379 2.09 15.67 2.34
CA VAL A 379 2.17 16.72 3.36
C VAL A 379 2.36 16.13 4.76
N PHE A 380 1.56 15.13 5.13
CA PHE A 380 1.66 14.42 6.41
C PHE A 380 3.08 13.88 6.62
N LEU A 381 3.59 13.10 5.67
CA LEU A 381 4.91 12.48 5.79
C LEU A 381 6.06 13.50 5.81
N LYS A 382 5.92 14.63 5.10
CA LYS A 382 6.91 15.71 5.19
C LYS A 382 6.93 16.34 6.59
N GLN A 383 5.79 16.47 7.27
CA GLN A 383 5.73 17.00 8.62
C GLN A 383 6.34 16.04 9.65
N GLU A 384 6.17 14.74 9.43
CA GLU A 384 6.78 13.67 10.24
C GLU A 384 8.22 13.32 9.80
N GLU A 385 8.82 14.09 8.89
CA GLU A 385 10.18 13.89 8.34
C GLU A 385 10.42 12.50 7.70
N ILE A 386 9.36 11.84 7.24
CA ILE A 386 9.41 10.54 6.57
C ILE A 386 9.64 10.74 5.08
N SER A 387 10.77 10.25 4.59
CA SER A 387 11.20 10.44 3.20
C SER A 387 10.75 9.36 2.22
N TYR A 388 10.07 8.30 2.67
CA TYR A 388 9.75 7.14 1.84
C TYR A 388 8.24 6.83 1.83
N LEU A 389 7.59 7.06 0.68
CA LEU A 389 6.20 6.68 0.43
C LEU A 389 6.10 5.76 -0.79
N SER A 390 5.89 4.48 -0.55
CA SER A 390 5.68 3.50 -1.61
C SER A 390 4.26 3.59 -2.18
N LEU A 391 4.15 3.71 -3.50
CA LEU A 391 2.91 3.60 -4.28
C LEU A 391 2.64 2.14 -4.73
N GLY A 392 3.46 1.20 -4.27
CA GLY A 392 3.37 -0.20 -4.62
C GLY A 392 4.02 -0.52 -5.97
N PHE A 393 3.57 -1.62 -6.55
CA PHE A 393 4.28 -2.29 -7.63
C PHE A 393 3.83 -1.81 -9.01
N GLU A 394 4.81 -1.50 -9.85
CA GLU A 394 4.61 -1.25 -11.28
C GLU A 394 5.26 -2.37 -12.09
N PRO A 395 4.47 -3.27 -12.70
CA PRO A 395 5.00 -4.28 -13.61
C PRO A 395 5.69 -3.64 -14.81
N LEU A 396 6.75 -4.27 -15.29
CA LEU A 396 7.47 -3.87 -16.49
C LEU A 396 6.88 -4.56 -17.73
N GLY A 397 6.72 -3.79 -18.81
CA GLY A 397 6.26 -4.34 -20.10
C GLY A 397 7.25 -5.36 -20.68
N ASP A 398 8.53 -5.09 -20.51
CA ASP A 398 9.63 -5.99 -20.81
C ASP A 398 10.34 -6.37 -19.51
N LEU A 399 10.47 -7.68 -19.28
CA LEU A 399 11.27 -8.19 -18.17
C LEU A 399 12.71 -7.69 -18.31
N LYS A 400 13.35 -7.36 -17.19
CA LYS A 400 14.76 -6.97 -17.16
C LYS A 400 15.63 -8.22 -16.94
N GLU A 401 16.33 -8.33 -15.82
CA GLU A 401 17.26 -9.42 -15.55
C GLU A 401 16.53 -10.76 -15.31
N ILE A 402 17.03 -11.82 -15.95
CA ILE A 402 16.61 -13.21 -15.68
C ILE A 402 17.86 -14.05 -15.46
N THR A 403 17.92 -14.75 -14.34
CA THR A 403 19.06 -15.63 -13.97
C THR A 403 18.59 -17.04 -13.70
N GLY A 404 19.46 -18.04 -13.86
CA GLY A 404 19.17 -19.43 -13.49
C GLY A 404 18.15 -20.15 -14.40
N MET A 405 17.84 -19.57 -15.58
CA MET A 405 16.87 -20.10 -16.54
C MET A 405 17.54 -20.42 -17.89
N PRO A 406 17.20 -21.53 -18.57
CA PRO A 406 17.67 -21.82 -19.93
C PRO A 406 17.18 -20.79 -20.97
N VAL A 407 18.00 -20.50 -21.98
CA VAL A 407 17.76 -19.44 -22.99
C VAL A 407 16.43 -19.60 -23.75
N LEU A 408 16.01 -20.82 -24.07
CA LEU A 408 14.73 -21.07 -24.74
C LEU A 408 13.54 -20.65 -23.87
N LEU A 409 13.67 -20.91 -22.57
CA LEU A 409 12.63 -20.67 -21.60
C LEU A 409 12.57 -19.22 -21.16
N ASP A 410 13.73 -18.56 -21.11
CA ASP A 410 13.83 -17.10 -20.97
C ASP A 410 13.04 -16.40 -22.10
N ARG A 411 13.30 -16.77 -23.36
CA ARG A 411 12.56 -16.24 -24.51
C ARG A 411 11.05 -16.45 -24.41
N LEU A 412 10.62 -17.65 -24.02
CA LEU A 412 9.21 -17.95 -23.79
C LEU A 412 8.61 -17.09 -22.67
N THR A 413 9.32 -16.97 -21.55
CA THR A 413 8.89 -16.20 -20.37
C THR A 413 8.71 -14.72 -20.71
N ARG A 414 9.66 -14.13 -21.43
CA ARG A 414 9.56 -12.75 -21.95
C ARG A 414 8.36 -12.58 -22.88
N SER A 415 8.12 -13.54 -23.78
CA SER A 415 6.96 -13.49 -24.68
C SER A 415 5.63 -13.57 -23.92
N ILE A 416 5.54 -14.40 -22.88
CA ILE A 416 4.34 -14.50 -22.04
C ILE A 416 4.13 -13.19 -21.29
N ASN A 417 5.18 -12.61 -20.70
CA ASN A 417 5.08 -11.33 -19.99
C ASN A 417 4.52 -10.22 -20.88
N ARG A 418 5.03 -10.08 -22.11
CA ARG A 418 4.52 -9.08 -23.06
C ARG A 418 3.02 -9.25 -23.33
N ARG A 419 2.55 -10.49 -23.51
CA ARG A 419 1.12 -10.78 -23.75
C ARG A 419 0.26 -10.47 -22.52
N VAL A 420 0.74 -10.85 -21.34
CA VAL A 420 0.10 -10.49 -20.06
C VAL A 420 0.01 -8.96 -19.97
N PHE A 421 1.12 -8.26 -20.10
CA PHE A 421 1.19 -6.82 -19.95
C PHE A 421 0.26 -6.07 -20.92
N GLN A 422 0.17 -6.50 -22.18
CA GLN A 422 -0.74 -5.92 -23.17
C GLN A 422 -2.22 -6.13 -22.81
N LYS A 423 -2.56 -7.25 -22.16
CA LYS A 423 -3.94 -7.59 -21.82
C LYS A 423 -4.46 -6.84 -20.59
N PHE A 424 -3.59 -6.53 -19.64
CA PHE A 424 -3.97 -5.84 -18.41
C PHE A 424 -3.87 -4.32 -18.54
N GLN A 425 -4.76 -3.58 -17.86
CA GLN A 425 -4.84 -2.12 -17.91
C GLN A 425 -3.80 -1.43 -17.00
N PHE A 426 -2.52 -1.79 -17.10
CA PHE A 426 -1.47 -1.20 -16.25
C PHE A 426 -1.22 0.29 -16.55
N LYS A 427 -1.48 0.73 -17.79
CA LYS A 427 -1.23 2.12 -18.26
C LYS A 427 -1.96 3.19 -17.44
N GLY A 428 -3.17 2.92 -16.97
CA GLY A 428 -3.96 3.90 -16.20
C GLY A 428 -3.41 4.14 -14.79
N LYS A 429 -2.97 3.07 -14.11
CA LYS A 429 -2.30 3.16 -12.79
C LYS A 429 -0.97 3.90 -12.93
N LYS A 430 -0.15 3.52 -13.91
CA LYS A 430 1.13 4.18 -14.19
C LYS A 430 0.98 5.69 -14.38
N ALA A 431 0.09 6.12 -15.27
CA ALA A 431 -0.13 7.54 -15.52
C ALA A 431 -0.62 8.31 -14.28
N HIS A 432 -1.36 7.64 -13.38
CA HIS A 432 -1.78 8.24 -12.10
C HIS A 432 -0.62 8.35 -11.09
N SER A 433 0.31 7.40 -11.06
CA SER A 433 1.51 7.50 -10.21
C SER A 433 2.48 8.54 -10.76
N ASP A 434 2.73 8.54 -12.08
CA ASP A 434 3.73 9.41 -12.73
C ASP A 434 3.43 10.91 -12.58
N LYS A 435 2.15 11.31 -12.51
CA LYS A 435 1.79 12.71 -12.26
C LYS A 435 2.22 13.23 -10.88
N PHE A 436 2.53 12.35 -9.94
CA PHE A 436 3.06 12.71 -8.62
C PHE A 436 4.59 12.76 -8.58
N ARG A 437 5.29 12.50 -9.69
CA ARG A 437 6.75 12.51 -9.78
C ARG A 437 7.42 11.55 -8.78
N PRO A 438 7.32 10.23 -9.00
CA PRO A 438 8.13 9.25 -8.30
C PRO A 438 9.62 9.59 -8.34
N ASP A 439 10.31 9.29 -7.23
CA ASP A 439 11.73 9.50 -7.05
C ASP A 439 12.50 8.31 -7.65
N GLU A 440 13.13 8.52 -8.80
CA GLU A 440 13.85 7.48 -9.54
C GLU A 440 15.03 6.90 -8.75
N GLU A 441 15.61 7.65 -7.80
CA GLU A 441 16.75 7.20 -6.99
C GLU A 441 16.31 6.21 -5.89
N GLN A 442 15.07 6.34 -5.42
CA GLN A 442 14.49 5.46 -4.40
C GLN A 442 13.72 4.27 -4.98
N GLU A 443 13.51 4.22 -6.30
CA GLU A 443 12.90 3.06 -6.95
C GLU A 443 13.75 1.80 -6.78
N SER A 444 13.07 0.68 -6.51
CA SER A 444 13.75 -0.61 -6.33
C SER A 444 13.16 -1.70 -7.23
N PRO A 445 14.00 -2.60 -7.77
CA PRO A 445 13.53 -3.68 -8.63
C PRO A 445 12.84 -4.78 -7.82
N LEU A 446 11.82 -5.38 -8.43
CA LEU A 446 11.01 -6.45 -7.85
C LEU A 446 11.17 -7.74 -8.63
N TYR A 447 11.30 -8.84 -7.89
CA TYR A 447 11.63 -10.13 -8.47
C TYR A 447 10.60 -11.22 -8.15
N VAL A 448 10.45 -12.14 -9.09
CA VAL A 448 9.95 -13.49 -8.84
C VAL A 448 11.15 -14.40 -8.67
N VAL A 449 11.12 -15.26 -7.65
CA VAL A 449 12.17 -16.24 -7.40
C VAL A 449 11.58 -17.64 -7.35
N LEU A 450 12.17 -18.55 -8.13
CA LEU A 450 11.77 -19.95 -8.22
C LEU A 450 12.93 -20.82 -7.72
N PRO A 451 12.82 -21.41 -6.50
CA PRO A 451 13.77 -22.38 -5.99
C PRO A 451 13.90 -23.59 -6.91
N THR A 452 15.14 -24.06 -7.08
CA THR A 452 15.50 -25.08 -8.08
C THR A 452 14.75 -26.40 -7.93
N GLY A 453 14.12 -26.77 -9.04
CA GLY A 453 13.76 -28.09 -9.55
C GLY A 453 13.42 -27.83 -11.02
N ILE A 454 13.78 -28.71 -11.96
CA ILE A 454 13.55 -28.58 -13.42
C ILE A 454 12.33 -27.70 -13.68
N PHE A 455 12.54 -26.49 -14.24
CA PHE A 455 11.53 -25.42 -14.35
C PHE A 455 10.11 -25.94 -14.19
N ASP A 456 9.58 -25.79 -12.98
CA ASP A 456 8.33 -26.43 -12.69
C ASP A 456 7.21 -25.52 -13.17
N ILE A 457 6.57 -25.95 -14.25
CA ILE A 457 5.45 -25.22 -14.83
C ILE A 457 4.35 -24.94 -13.80
N ARG A 458 4.21 -25.79 -12.75
CA ARG A 458 3.26 -25.55 -11.66
C ARG A 458 3.60 -24.30 -10.86
N GLN A 459 4.86 -24.02 -10.55
CA GLN A 459 5.26 -22.79 -9.86
C GLN A 459 4.88 -21.55 -10.69
N VAL A 460 5.10 -21.62 -12.00
CA VAL A 460 4.75 -20.52 -12.93
C VAL A 460 3.23 -20.33 -13.00
N PHE A 461 2.46 -21.40 -13.17
CA PHE A 461 1.00 -21.33 -13.16
C PHE A 461 0.47 -20.80 -11.83
N ALA A 462 1.02 -21.26 -10.71
CA ALA A 462 0.60 -20.83 -9.38
C ALA A 462 0.88 -19.32 -9.18
N VAL A 463 2.07 -18.83 -9.56
CA VAL A 463 2.40 -17.40 -9.53
C VAL A 463 1.43 -16.59 -10.39
N LEU A 464 1.11 -17.05 -11.60
CA LEU A 464 0.16 -16.38 -12.48
C LEU A 464 -1.27 -16.40 -11.89
N HIS A 465 -1.74 -17.53 -11.37
CA HIS A 465 -3.05 -17.65 -10.76
C HIS A 465 -3.19 -16.79 -9.50
N THR A 466 -2.17 -16.71 -8.65
CA THR A 466 -2.14 -15.81 -7.48
C THR A 466 -2.14 -14.34 -7.91
N ALA A 467 -1.50 -14.01 -9.02
CA ALA A 467 -1.62 -12.71 -9.66
C ALA A 467 -2.97 -12.48 -10.35
N ASN A 468 -3.95 -13.41 -10.25
CA ASN A 468 -5.24 -13.37 -10.95
C ASN A 468 -5.12 -13.35 -12.49
N ILE A 469 -4.05 -13.99 -13.00
CA ILE A 469 -3.74 -14.14 -14.42
C ILE A 469 -4.05 -15.58 -14.85
N HIS A 470 -5.15 -15.78 -15.59
CA HIS A 470 -5.51 -17.09 -16.13
C HIS A 470 -5.02 -17.26 -17.57
N ILE A 471 -4.15 -18.26 -17.80
CA ILE A 471 -3.56 -18.53 -19.13
C ILE A 471 -4.60 -18.90 -20.20
N ARG A 472 -5.72 -19.54 -19.84
CA ARG A 472 -6.82 -19.82 -20.80
C ARG A 472 -7.46 -18.57 -21.39
N LYS A 473 -7.21 -17.40 -20.79
CA LYS A 473 -7.64 -16.12 -21.34
C LYS A 473 -6.54 -15.48 -22.21
N LEU A 474 -5.29 -15.97 -22.17
CA LEU A 474 -4.14 -15.40 -22.90
C LEU A 474 -3.87 -16.06 -24.26
N ILE A 475 -4.44 -17.25 -24.47
CA ILE A 475 -4.57 -17.95 -25.76
C ILE A 475 -5.96 -17.63 -26.27
#